data_AF-A0A640VYG9-F1
#
_entry.id   AF-A0A640VYG9-F1
#
_cell.length_a   1.000
_cell.length_b   1.000
_cell.length_c   1.000
_cell.angle_alpha   90.00
_cell.angle_beta   90.00
_cell.angle_gamma   90.00
#
_symmetry.space_group_name_H-M   'P 1'
#
loop_
_entity.id
_entity.type
_entity.pdbx_description
1 polymer ?
#
loop_
_entity_poly.entity_id
_entity_poly.type
_entity_poly.pdbx_seq_one_letter_code
_entity_poly.pdbx_strand_id
1 'polypeptide(L)'
;MEKVGMKVVLCISLIFILSTAVKNCDRKEEIDAWFISLSPEEAKQMIESNQNIVVFDVRTVDEYNAGHIKEAIPMPLSKFLCKSCLQSILDSYKDKEIILYSNNGTLSKKVLDILQRNGFQFVYNINGGL
;
A
#
# COMPACT_ATOMS: atom_id res chain seq x y z
N MET A 1 35.53 38.24 -43.43
CA MET A 1 35.51 37.40 -42.21
C MET A 1 34.60 38.09 -41.20
N GLU A 2 34.02 37.37 -40.24
CA GLU A 2 33.09 37.86 -39.19
C GLU A 2 31.63 38.14 -39.57
N LYS A 3 30.83 37.07 -39.76
CA LYS A 3 29.38 37.06 -39.44
C LYS A 3 28.94 35.73 -38.80
N VAL A 4 29.83 35.08 -38.04
CA VAL A 4 29.54 33.79 -37.36
C VAL A 4 29.15 34.00 -35.88
N GLY A 5 29.28 35.21 -35.33
CA GLY A 5 29.28 35.44 -33.87
C GLY A 5 27.94 35.64 -33.15
N MET A 6 26.81 35.81 -33.83
CA MET A 6 25.55 36.17 -33.10
C MET A 6 24.48 35.07 -33.14
N LYS A 7 24.38 34.31 -34.25
CA LYS A 7 23.35 33.25 -34.38
C LYS A 7 23.70 31.99 -33.59
N VAL A 8 24.99 31.67 -33.45
CA VAL A 8 25.45 30.47 -32.71
C VAL A 8 25.24 30.64 -31.19
N VAL A 9 25.41 31.86 -30.66
CA VAL A 9 25.21 32.16 -29.24
C VAL A 9 23.72 32.05 -28.84
N LEU A 10 22.80 32.47 -29.72
CA LEU A 10 21.36 32.32 -29.50
C LEU A 10 20.89 30.86 -29.56
N CYS A 11 21.55 29.99 -30.31
CA CYS A 11 21.20 28.57 -30.36
C CYS A 11 21.75 27.79 -29.16
N ILE A 12 22.94 28.12 -28.66
CA ILE A 12 23.53 27.43 -27.50
C ILE A 12 22.76 27.75 -26.20
N SER A 13 22.22 28.98 -26.05
CA SER A 13 21.38 29.32 -24.90
C SER A 13 20.02 28.60 -24.93
N LEU A 14 19.44 28.36 -26.11
CA LEU A 14 18.20 27.59 -26.25
C LEU A 14 18.39 26.09 -25.96
N ILE A 15 19.58 25.53 -26.24
CA ILE A 15 19.90 24.13 -25.96
C ILE A 15 20.10 23.89 -24.45
N PHE A 16 20.70 24.84 -23.72
CA PHE A 16 20.86 24.72 -22.26
C PHE A 16 19.53 24.79 -21.50
N ILE A 17 18.53 25.52 -22.01
CA ILE A 17 17.20 25.59 -21.38
C ILE A 17 16.38 24.30 -21.65
N LEU A 18 16.66 23.58 -22.75
CA LEU A 18 15.98 22.32 -23.07
C LEU A 18 16.49 21.12 -22.23
N SER A 19 17.73 21.18 -21.72
CA SER A 19 18.34 20.08 -20.96
C SER A 19 17.96 20.01 -19.47
N THR A 20 17.11 20.91 -18.97
CA THR A 20 16.43 20.69 -17.68
C THR A 20 15.04 20.07 -17.84
N ALA A 21 14.71 19.55 -19.03
CA ALA A 21 13.63 18.60 -19.17
C ALA A 21 13.87 17.44 -18.19
N VAL A 22 12.81 17.13 -17.44
CA VAL A 22 12.69 15.95 -16.59
C VAL A 22 13.51 16.02 -15.30
N LYS A 23 13.19 17.01 -14.45
CA LYS A 23 13.00 16.64 -13.04
C LYS A 23 11.81 15.69 -13.05
N ASN A 24 12.10 14.39 -12.96
CA ASN A 24 11.10 13.37 -12.78
C ASN A 24 10.11 13.87 -11.74
N CYS A 25 8.87 13.90 -12.17
CA CYS A 25 7.73 14.34 -11.43
C CYS A 25 7.56 13.38 -10.26
N ASP A 26 8.24 13.61 -9.14
CA ASP A 26 7.71 13.20 -7.84
C ASP A 26 6.52 14.12 -7.54
N ARG A 27 5.50 14.11 -8.41
CA ARG A 27 4.15 14.07 -7.87
C ARG A 27 4.14 12.76 -7.12
N LYS A 28 4.38 12.83 -5.81
CA LYS A 28 3.61 11.99 -4.92
C LYS A 28 2.19 12.15 -5.41
N GLU A 29 1.67 11.16 -6.13
CA GLU A 29 0.26 10.86 -6.01
C GLU A 29 0.04 10.90 -4.50
N GLU A 30 -0.65 11.93 -4.02
CA GLU A 30 -1.56 11.70 -2.92
C GLU A 30 -2.48 10.63 -3.46
N ILE A 31 -2.05 9.38 -3.29
CA ILE A 31 -2.93 8.26 -3.19
C ILE A 31 -3.75 8.69 -1.99
N ASP A 32 -4.91 9.29 -2.24
CA ASP A 32 -5.96 9.44 -1.26
C ASP A 32 -6.14 8.04 -0.74
N ALA A 33 -5.44 7.72 0.35
CA ALA A 33 -5.39 6.39 0.91
C ALA A 33 -6.80 6.15 1.39
N TRP A 34 -7.59 5.53 0.52
CA TRP A 34 -9.01 5.33 0.70
C TRP A 34 -9.14 4.44 1.95
N PHE A 35 -9.38 5.07 3.10
CA PHE A 35 -9.62 4.35 4.34
C PHE A 35 -11.00 3.72 4.18
N ILE A 36 -11.04 2.44 3.81
CA ILE A 36 -12.31 1.77 3.62
C ILE A 36 -12.43 0.66 4.63
N SER A 37 -13.28 0.98 5.59
CA SER A 37 -13.82 0.00 6.50
C SER A 37 -14.97 -0.71 5.78
N LEU A 38 -14.89 -2.04 5.71
CA LEU A 38 -15.93 -2.91 5.18
C LEU A 38 -16.82 -3.40 6.32
N SER A 39 -18.11 -3.62 6.07
CA SER A 39 -18.92 -4.50 6.90
C SER A 39 -18.48 -5.97 6.73
N PRO A 40 -18.84 -6.88 7.66
CA PRO A 40 -18.61 -8.31 7.47
C PRO A 40 -19.25 -8.85 6.18
N GLU A 41 -20.43 -8.37 5.83
CA GLU A 41 -21.14 -8.76 4.60
C GLU A 41 -20.42 -8.30 3.34
N GLU A 42 -19.93 -7.05 3.31
CA GLU A 42 -19.15 -6.51 2.19
C GLU A 42 -17.83 -7.27 2.04
N ALA A 43 -17.13 -7.53 3.14
CA ALA A 43 -15.90 -8.30 3.14
C ALA A 43 -16.12 -9.73 2.62
N LYS A 44 -17.20 -10.39 3.05
CA LYS A 44 -17.57 -11.71 2.55
C LYS A 44 -17.80 -11.70 1.04
N GLN A 45 -18.59 -10.75 0.53
CA GLN A 45 -18.83 -10.63 -0.91
C GLN A 45 -17.54 -10.37 -1.70
N MET A 46 -16.66 -9.52 -1.17
CA MET A 46 -15.38 -9.21 -1.79
C MET A 46 -14.46 -10.44 -1.85
N ILE A 47 -14.36 -11.21 -0.76
CA ILE A 47 -13.59 -12.47 -0.69
C ILE A 47 -14.15 -13.51 -1.66
N GLU A 48 -15.47 -13.66 -1.74
CA GLU A 48 -16.12 -14.64 -2.61
C GLU A 48 -16.02 -14.27 -4.10
N SER A 49 -15.96 -12.98 -4.43
CA SER A 49 -15.91 -12.48 -5.81
C SER A 49 -14.49 -12.36 -6.38
N ASN A 50 -13.46 -12.26 -5.53
CA ASN A 50 -12.08 -12.10 -5.97
C ASN A 50 -11.12 -13.03 -5.22
N GLN A 51 -10.70 -14.11 -5.90
CA GLN A 51 -9.79 -15.11 -5.34
C GLN A 51 -8.35 -14.61 -5.14
N ASN A 52 -8.00 -13.42 -5.63
CA ASN A 52 -6.65 -12.86 -5.49
C ASN A 52 -6.49 -11.99 -4.23
N ILE A 53 -7.55 -11.79 -3.46
CA ILE A 53 -7.49 -11.01 -2.22
C ILE A 53 -6.79 -11.81 -1.14
N VAL A 54 -5.88 -11.14 -0.44
CA VAL A 54 -5.20 -11.71 0.72
C VAL A 54 -5.96 -11.30 1.97
N VAL A 55 -6.35 -12.27 2.80
CA VAL A 55 -7.00 -12.02 4.08
C VAL A 55 -6.01 -12.26 5.21
N PHE A 56 -5.78 -11.25 6.05
CA PHE A 56 -4.93 -11.36 7.24
C PHE A 56 -5.74 -11.31 8.53
N ASP A 57 -5.53 -12.33 9.35
CA ASP A 57 -5.95 -12.32 10.75
C ASP A 57 -4.82 -11.73 11.59
N VAL A 58 -5.08 -10.58 12.23
CA VAL A 58 -4.05 -9.88 13.02
C VAL A 58 -4.11 -10.17 14.52
N ARG A 59 -4.96 -11.12 14.93
CA ARG A 59 -5.09 -11.60 16.30
C ARG A 59 -3.90 -12.48 16.70
N THR A 60 -3.93 -12.99 17.92
CA THR A 60 -2.96 -13.99 18.36
C THR A 60 -3.12 -15.30 17.57
N VAL A 61 -2.06 -16.11 17.56
CA VAL A 61 -2.09 -17.42 16.90
C VAL A 61 -3.12 -18.35 17.55
N ASP A 62 -3.30 -18.25 18.88
CA ASP A 62 -4.29 -19.08 19.60
C ASP A 62 -5.73 -18.71 19.20
N GLU A 63 -6.03 -17.42 19.05
CA GLU A 63 -7.34 -16.96 18.57
C GLU A 63 -7.61 -17.40 17.13
N TYR A 64 -6.61 -17.33 16.25
CA TYR A 64 -6.71 -17.86 14.90
C TYR A 64 -7.00 -19.38 14.91
N ASN A 65 -6.27 -20.14 15.72
CA ASN A 65 -6.44 -21.59 15.83
C ASN A 65 -7.80 -21.99 16.43
N ALA A 66 -8.37 -21.14 17.30
CA ALA A 66 -9.70 -21.36 17.88
C ALA A 66 -10.84 -21.18 16.84
N GLY A 67 -10.58 -20.43 15.77
CA GLY A 67 -11.50 -20.22 14.65
C GLY A 67 -11.14 -18.97 13.87
N HIS A 68 -11.18 -19.06 12.54
CA HIS A 68 -10.78 -17.99 11.64
C HIS A 68 -11.59 -18.01 10.34
N ILE A 69 -11.58 -16.89 9.61
CA ILE A 69 -12.10 -16.82 8.24
C ILE A 69 -11.31 -17.81 7.37
N LYS A 70 -12.01 -18.62 6.58
CA LYS A 70 -11.41 -19.62 5.69
C LYS A 70 -10.32 -18.98 4.81
N GLU A 71 -9.18 -19.65 4.68
CA GLU A 71 -8.02 -19.21 3.87
C GLU A 71 -7.33 -17.93 4.36
N ALA A 72 -7.74 -17.36 5.50
CA ALA A 72 -7.01 -16.27 6.13
C ALA A 72 -5.61 -16.71 6.56
N ILE A 73 -4.63 -15.84 6.39
CA ILE A 73 -3.24 -16.06 6.78
C ILE A 73 -3.02 -15.46 8.18
N PRO A 74 -2.44 -16.20 9.14
CA PRO A 74 -2.16 -15.67 10.47
C PRO A 74 -0.99 -14.68 10.42
N MET A 75 -1.31 -13.41 10.62
CA MET A 75 -0.37 -12.29 10.68
C MET A 75 -0.57 -11.50 11.97
N PRO A 76 -0.19 -12.03 13.15
CA PRO A 76 -0.37 -11.31 14.41
C PRO A 76 0.25 -9.91 14.38
N LEU A 77 -0.37 -8.94 15.07
CA LEU A 77 0.10 -7.55 15.13
C LEU A 77 1.62 -7.42 15.39
N SER A 78 2.19 -8.31 16.22
CA SER A 78 3.63 -8.33 16.52
C SER A 78 4.53 -8.46 15.28
N LYS A 79 4.08 -9.12 14.21
CA LYS A 79 4.83 -9.22 12.95
C LYS A 79 4.97 -7.87 12.25
N PHE A 80 3.99 -6.98 12.35
CA PHE A 80 4.05 -5.64 11.75
C PHE A 80 4.85 -4.64 12.59
N LEU A 81 5.06 -4.95 13.88
CA LEU A 81 5.91 -4.16 14.78
C LEU A 81 7.38 -4.58 14.73
N CYS A 82 7.67 -5.79 14.27
CA CYS A 82 9.03 -6.26 14.03
C CYS A 82 9.55 -5.75 12.68
N LYS A 83 10.64 -4.99 12.68
CA LYS A 83 11.17 -4.35 11.47
C LYS A 83 11.54 -5.32 10.34
N SER A 84 12.22 -6.43 10.66
CA SER A 84 12.61 -7.43 9.64
C SER A 84 11.41 -8.19 9.10
N CYS A 85 10.45 -8.53 9.96
CA CYS A 85 9.19 -9.15 9.55
C CYS A 85 8.37 -8.22 8.65
N LEU A 86 8.25 -6.94 9.02
CA LEU A 86 7.55 -5.93 8.22
C LEU A 86 8.20 -5.78 6.83
N GLN A 87 9.53 -5.80 6.74
CA GLN A 87 10.21 -5.80 5.44
C GLN A 87 9.83 -7.02 4.59
N SER A 88 9.79 -8.21 5.18
CA SER A 88 9.38 -9.42 4.45
C SER A 88 7.92 -9.32 3.95
N ILE A 89 7.05 -8.69 4.75
CA ILE A 89 5.65 -8.44 4.38
C ILE A 89 5.57 -7.45 3.22
N LEU A 90 6.36 -6.37 3.27
CA LEU A 90 6.47 -5.40 2.18
C LEU A 90 6.88 -6.10 0.88
N ASP A 91 7.96 -6.87 0.91
CA ASP A 91 8.49 -7.53 -0.28
C ASP A 91 7.50 -8.54 -0.90
N SER A 92 6.65 -9.17 -0.08
CA SER A 92 5.76 -10.25 -0.52
C SER A 92 4.35 -9.77 -0.93
N TYR A 93 3.86 -8.66 -0.35
CA TYR A 93 2.43 -8.30 -0.43
C TYR A 93 2.15 -6.87 -0.89
N LYS A 94 3.17 -6.04 -1.11
CA LYS A 94 3.03 -4.60 -1.42
C LYS A 94 1.93 -4.24 -2.42
N ASP A 95 1.83 -5.02 -3.50
CA ASP A 95 0.95 -4.76 -4.63
C ASP A 95 -0.33 -5.63 -4.60
N LYS A 96 -0.62 -6.27 -3.45
CA LYS A 96 -1.81 -7.11 -3.25
C LYS A 96 -2.94 -6.30 -2.63
N GLU A 97 -4.17 -6.68 -2.95
CA GLU A 97 -5.35 -6.29 -2.19
C GLU A 97 -5.41 -7.08 -0.89
N ILE A 98 -5.54 -6.38 0.24
CA ILE A 98 -5.44 -6.97 1.58
C ILE A 98 -6.64 -6.60 2.42
N ILE A 99 -7.38 -7.61 2.89
CA ILE A 99 -8.40 -7.44 3.92
C ILE A 99 -7.82 -7.82 5.28
N LEU A 100 -7.92 -6.91 6.25
CA LEU A 100 -7.47 -7.10 7.62
C LEU A 100 -8.68 -7.28 8.55
N TYR A 101 -8.57 -8.19 9.50
CA TYR A 101 -9.56 -8.29 10.59
C TYR A 101 -8.93 -8.67 11.94
N SER A 102 -9.66 -8.36 13.01
CA SER A 102 -9.40 -8.80 14.38
C SER A 102 -10.74 -9.10 15.07
N ASN A 103 -10.81 -9.28 16.40
CA ASN A 103 -12.10 -9.57 17.07
C ASN A 103 -13.13 -8.44 16.99
N ASN A 104 -12.69 -7.19 16.87
CA ASN A 104 -13.56 -6.01 16.88
C ASN A 104 -13.11 -4.92 15.90
N GLY A 105 -12.15 -5.22 15.03
CA GLY A 105 -11.57 -4.28 14.07
C GLY A 105 -10.51 -3.30 14.62
N THR A 106 -10.23 -3.28 15.93
CA THR A 106 -9.31 -2.28 16.51
C THR A 106 -7.84 -2.59 16.19
N LEU A 107 -7.43 -3.85 16.25
CA LEU A 107 -6.04 -4.23 15.94
C LEU A 107 -5.77 -4.14 14.43
N SER A 108 -6.74 -4.54 13.61
CA SER A 108 -6.63 -4.45 12.16
C SER A 108 -6.56 -3.01 11.65
N LYS A 109 -7.27 -2.06 12.28
CA LYS A 109 -7.07 -0.62 11.99
C LYS A 109 -5.63 -0.15 12.24
N LYS A 110 -5.00 -0.58 13.33
CA LYS A 110 -3.59 -0.25 13.60
C LYS A 110 -2.65 -0.82 12.53
N VAL A 111 -2.90 -2.05 12.10
CA VAL A 111 -2.12 -2.68 11.02
C VAL A 111 -2.35 -1.96 9.69
N LEU A 112 -3.59 -1.58 9.38
CA LEU A 112 -3.94 -0.79 8.21
C LEU A 112 -3.09 0.49 8.15
N ASP A 113 -3.04 1.25 9.25
CA ASP A 113 -2.25 2.49 9.33
C ASP A 113 -0.76 2.23 9.12
N ILE A 114 -0.23 1.10 9.59
CA ILE A 114 1.17 0.71 9.38
C ILE A 114 1.39 0.42 7.89
N LEU A 115 0.54 -0.39 7.27
CA LEU A 115 0.69 -0.78 5.86
C LEU A 115 0.54 0.43 4.92
N GLN A 116 -0.46 1.29 5.15
CA GLN A 116 -0.64 2.52 4.36
C GLN A 116 0.56 3.46 4.46
N ARG A 117 1.11 3.67 5.67
CA ARG A 117 2.34 4.49 5.84
C ARG A 117 3.57 3.88 5.19
N ASN A 118 3.58 2.56 4.99
CA ASN A 118 4.61 1.88 4.21
C ASN A 118 4.20 1.71 2.74
N GLY A 119 3.17 2.45 2.30
CA GLY A 119 2.72 2.68 0.93
C GLY A 119 1.88 1.56 0.30
N PHE A 120 1.27 0.67 1.08
CA PHE A 120 0.27 -0.24 0.53
C PHE A 120 -0.94 0.58 0.07
N GLN A 121 -1.42 0.31 -1.14
CA GLN A 121 -2.51 1.11 -1.75
C GLN A 121 -3.90 0.54 -1.45
N PHE A 122 -4.03 -0.79 -1.45
CA PHE A 122 -5.31 -1.49 -1.38
C PHE A 122 -5.42 -2.30 -0.08
N VAL A 123 -5.64 -1.60 1.04
CA VAL A 123 -5.81 -2.22 2.36
C VAL A 123 -7.17 -1.86 2.95
N TYR A 124 -7.90 -2.87 3.36
CA TYR A 124 -9.28 -2.79 3.82
C TYR A 124 -9.36 -3.30 5.26
N ASN A 125 -10.22 -2.71 6.08
CA ASN A 125 -10.46 -3.18 7.44
C ASN A 125 -11.89 -3.70 7.60
N ILE A 126 -12.08 -4.92 8.09
CA ILE A 126 -13.42 -5.37 8.51
C ILE A 126 -13.81 -4.66 9.82
N ASN A 127 -14.91 -3.90 9.79
CA ASN A 127 -15.51 -3.31 10.96
C ASN A 127 -16.30 -4.37 11.74
N GLY A 128 -16.24 -4.35 13.08
CA GLY A 128 -16.94 -5.34 13.91
C GLY A 128 -16.16 -6.63 14.13
N GLY A 129 -15.22 -6.97 13.25
CA GLY A 129 -14.30 -8.09 13.43
C GLY A 129 -14.82 -9.44 12.94
N LEU A 130 -14.30 -10.53 13.52
CA LEU A 130 -14.78 -11.91 13.32
C LEU A 130 -15.93 -12.24 14.26
#